data_AF-A0A0T9R3Z6-F1
#
_entry.id   AF-A0A0T9R3Z6-F1
#
_cell.length_a   1.000
_cell.length_b   1.000
_cell.length_c   1.000
_cell.angle_alpha   90.00
_cell.angle_beta   90.00
_cell.angle_gamma   90.00
#
_symmetry.space_group_name_H-M   'P 1'
#
loop_
_entity.id
_entity.type
_entity.pdbx_description
1 polymer ?
#
loop_
_entity_poly.entity_id
_entity_poly.type
_entity_poly.pdbx_seq_one_letter_code
_entity_poly.pdbx_strand_id
1 'polypeptide(L)'
;MNRSQQQQLQQQMLQRLLALRQRQERRLRQQLVQLRREQQQQEQQLENGRRLHQQLCQQLQQLAQWCGMLTPREADEQKVLRQAVYQAERQAQKQLNAWVVQGRQQVSAIELQQARLRRNQREQEKLRMLTEDESNRY
;
A
#
# COMPACT_ATOMS: atom_id res chain seq x y z
N MET A 1 37.51 -38.62 -6.65
CA MET A 1 36.89 -37.63 -5.74
C MET A 1 36.26 -38.40 -4.59
N ASN A 2 36.64 -38.09 -3.34
CA ASN A 2 36.16 -38.81 -2.16
C ASN A 2 34.74 -38.38 -1.78
N ARG A 3 33.88 -39.32 -1.37
CA ARG A 3 32.49 -39.05 -0.91
C ARG A 3 32.44 -37.97 0.18
N SER A 4 33.43 -37.96 1.07
CA SER A 4 33.58 -36.97 2.14
C SER A 4 33.80 -35.54 1.62
N GLN A 5 34.53 -35.36 0.52
CA GLN A 5 34.75 -34.05 -0.10
C GLN A 5 33.48 -33.54 -0.80
N GLN A 6 32.72 -34.45 -1.44
CA GLN A 6 31.44 -34.11 -2.06
C GLN A 6 30.40 -33.67 -1.01
N GLN A 7 30.35 -34.35 0.14
CA GLN A 7 29.44 -34.02 1.23
C GLN A 7 29.80 -32.68 1.91
N GLN A 8 31.09 -32.38 2.12
CA GLN A 8 31.52 -31.07 2.64
C GLN A 8 31.15 -29.91 1.70
N LEU A 9 31.31 -30.10 0.39
CA LEU A 9 30.91 -29.10 -0.61
C LEU A 9 29.39 -28.88 -0.60
N GLN A 10 28.61 -29.95 -0.41
CA GLN A 10 27.16 -29.90 -0.33
C GLN A 10 26.68 -29.12 0.90
N GLN A 11 27.24 -29.39 2.07
CA GLN A 11 26.90 -28.70 3.32
C GLN A 11 27.23 -27.20 3.24
N GLN A 12 28.39 -26.84 2.66
CA GLN A 12 28.76 -25.44 2.43
C GLN A 12 27.80 -24.74 1.45
N MET A 13 27.31 -25.46 0.43
CA MET A 13 26.33 -24.92 -0.51
C MET A 13 25.00 -24.63 0.18
N LEU A 14 24.47 -25.57 0.99
CA LEU A 14 23.23 -25.38 1.73
C LEU A 14 23.30 -24.19 2.69
N GLN A 15 24.40 -24.05 3.44
CA GLN A 15 24.62 -22.92 4.33
C GLN A 15 24.66 -21.58 3.57
N ARG A 16 25.31 -21.54 2.39
CA ARG A 16 25.32 -20.35 1.53
C ARG A 16 23.92 -20.00 1.02
N LEU A 17 23.15 -20.99 0.58
CA LEU A 17 21.77 -20.79 0.13
C LEU A 17 20.88 -20.28 1.26
N LEU A 18 21.03 -20.81 2.47
CA LEU A 18 20.30 -20.34 3.65
C LEU A 18 20.63 -18.88 3.96
N ALA A 19 21.91 -18.51 3.96
CA ALA A 19 22.34 -17.12 4.18
C ALA A 19 21.79 -16.17 3.11
N LEU A 20 21.75 -16.58 1.84
CA LEU A 20 21.14 -15.79 0.76
C LEU A 20 19.64 -15.60 0.98
N ARG A 21 18.92 -16.65 1.40
CA ARG A 21 17.49 -16.56 1.69
C ARG A 21 17.19 -15.65 2.89
N GLN A 22 18.00 -15.69 3.94
CA GLN A 22 17.88 -14.78 5.09
C GLN A 22 18.12 -13.31 4.69
N ARG A 23 19.11 -13.04 3.84
CA ARG A 23 19.34 -11.69 3.28
C ARG A 23 18.15 -11.22 2.44
N GLN A 24 17.61 -12.11 1.61
CA GLN A 24 16.39 -11.84 0.84
C GLN A 24 15.21 -11.52 1.77
N GLU A 25 15.02 -12.28 2.85
CA GLU A 25 13.97 -12.04 3.83
C GLU A 25 14.07 -10.64 4.46
N ARG A 26 15.26 -10.24 4.90
CA ARG A 26 15.50 -8.89 5.46
C ARG A 26 15.08 -7.80 4.49
N ARG A 27 15.46 -7.94 3.21
CA ARG A 27 15.05 -7.00 2.15
C ARG A 27 13.53 -7.00 1.95
N LEU A 28 12.90 -8.18 1.90
CA LEU A 28 11.45 -8.29 1.70
C LEU A 28 10.67 -7.64 2.85
N ARG A 29 11.14 -7.80 4.09
CA ARG A 29 10.57 -7.17 5.28
C ARG A 29 10.72 -5.65 5.26
N GLN A 30 11.90 -5.14 4.88
CA GLN A 30 12.13 -3.70 4.74
C GLN A 30 11.17 -3.07 3.71
N GLN A 31 11.03 -3.69 2.54
CA GLN A 31 10.09 -3.25 1.52
C GLN A 31 8.63 -3.30 2.01
N LEU A 32 8.26 -4.33 2.78
CA LEU A 32 6.92 -4.43 3.35
C LEU A 32 6.62 -3.30 4.35
N VAL A 33 7.61 -2.91 5.17
CA VAL A 33 7.49 -1.77 6.09
C VAL A 33 7.29 -0.47 5.31
N GLN A 34 8.03 -0.25 4.21
CA GLN A 34 7.86 0.92 3.35
C GLN A 34 6.46 0.98 2.76
N LEU A 35 5.99 -0.11 2.14
CA LEU A 35 4.64 -0.19 1.56
C LEU A 35 3.55 0.08 2.59
N ARG A 36 3.69 -0.41 3.83
CA ARG A 36 2.72 -0.15 4.91
C ARG A 36 2.72 1.31 5.36
N ARG A 37 3.88 1.97 5.37
CA ARG A 37 3.96 3.41 5.68
C ARG A 37 3.29 4.25 4.60
N GLU A 38 3.54 3.93 3.34
CA GLU A 38 2.88 4.58 2.20
C GLU A 38 1.37 4.40 2.24
N GLN A 39 0.89 3.20 2.57
CA GLN A 39 -0.54 2.92 2.77
C GLN A 39 -1.12 3.80 3.88
N GLN A 40 -0.46 3.89 5.04
CA GLN A 40 -0.95 4.68 6.16
C GLN A 40 -1.01 6.18 5.83
N GLN A 41 -0.01 6.70 5.12
CA GLN A 41 -0.02 8.10 4.65
C GLN A 41 -1.16 8.35 3.68
N GLN A 42 -1.43 7.41 2.78
CA GLN A 42 -2.52 7.53 1.83
C GLN A 42 -3.89 7.44 2.50
N GLU A 43 -4.06 6.61 3.52
CA GLU A 43 -5.29 6.55 4.32
C GLU A 43 -5.58 7.90 4.99
N GLN A 44 -4.56 8.56 5.54
CA GLN A 44 -4.71 9.92 6.08
C GLN A 44 -5.09 10.95 5.01
N GLN A 45 -4.50 10.88 3.82
CA GLN A 45 -4.87 11.75 2.70
C GLN A 45 -6.32 11.53 2.26
N LEU A 46 -6.76 10.27 2.20
CA LEU A 46 -8.16 9.91 1.89
C LEU A 46 -9.13 10.45 2.94
N GLU A 47 -8.81 10.34 4.23
CA GLU A 47 -9.65 10.91 5.30
C GLU A 47 -9.77 12.42 5.18
N ASN A 48 -8.65 13.11 5.00
CA ASN A 48 -8.63 14.57 4.82
C ASN A 48 -9.41 14.99 3.57
N GLY A 49 -9.24 14.27 2.46
CA GLY A 49 -10.02 14.50 1.24
C GLY A 49 -11.51 14.28 1.42
N ARG A 50 -11.92 13.25 2.17
CA ARG A 50 -13.33 12.96 2.45
C ARG A 50 -13.96 14.07 3.29
N ARG A 51 -13.24 14.59 4.29
CA ARG A 51 -13.68 15.73 5.09
C ARG A 51 -13.86 16.97 4.23
N LEU A 52 -12.89 17.29 3.37
CA LEU A 52 -12.98 18.41 2.44
C LEU A 52 -14.18 18.27 1.50
N HIS A 53 -14.36 17.09 0.91
CA HIS A 53 -15.50 16.80 0.05
C HIS A 53 -16.84 17.00 0.77
N GLN A 54 -16.97 16.48 2.00
CA GLN A 54 -18.17 16.68 2.82
C GLN A 54 -18.44 18.16 3.12
N GLN A 55 -17.42 18.96 3.43
CA GLN A 55 -17.56 20.40 3.65
C GLN A 55 -18.06 21.11 2.38
N LEU A 56 -17.52 20.77 1.21
CA LEU A 56 -17.97 21.32 -0.07
C LEU A 56 -19.43 20.95 -0.37
N CYS A 57 -19.84 19.70 -0.10
CA CYS A 57 -21.23 19.30 -0.23
C CYS A 57 -22.16 20.09 0.71
N GLN A 58 -21.74 20.32 1.96
CA GLN A 58 -22.50 21.14 2.92
C GLN A 58 -22.62 22.59 2.47
N GLN A 59 -21.54 23.18 1.94
CA GLN A 59 -21.57 24.53 1.37
C GLN A 59 -22.53 24.62 0.18
N LEU A 60 -22.54 23.61 -0.71
CA LEU A 60 -23.49 23.56 -1.82
C LEU A 60 -24.94 23.47 -1.34
N GLN A 61 -25.21 22.71 -0.28
CA GLN A 61 -26.53 22.62 0.33
C GLN A 61 -26.97 23.96 0.93
N GLN A 62 -26.08 24.64 1.66
CA GLN A 62 -26.35 25.98 2.21
C GLN A 62 -26.60 27.00 1.10
N LEU A 63 -25.82 26.99 0.03
CA LEU A 63 -26.05 27.86 -1.12
C LEU A 63 -27.40 27.54 -1.81
N ALA A 64 -27.81 26.28 -1.86
CA ALA A 64 -29.12 25.95 -2.42
C ALA A 64 -30.30 26.53 -1.61
N GLN A 65 -30.14 26.80 -0.30
CA GLN A 65 -31.22 27.32 0.55
C GLN A 65 -31.65 28.75 0.22
N TRP A 66 -30.79 29.56 -0.41
CA TRP A 66 -31.11 30.95 -0.75
C TRP A 66 -31.78 31.12 -2.12
N CYS A 67 -32.06 30.03 -2.83
CA CYS A 67 -32.72 30.10 -4.14
C CYS A 67 -34.10 30.79 -4.00
N GLY A 68 -34.29 31.91 -4.69
CA GLY A 68 -35.55 32.67 -4.69
C GLY A 68 -35.72 33.68 -3.56
N MET A 69 -34.75 33.81 -2.64
CA MET A 69 -34.77 34.81 -1.56
C MET A 69 -33.84 36.01 -1.81
N LEU A 70 -33.07 35.99 -2.91
CA LEU A 70 -32.04 36.98 -3.21
C LEU A 70 -32.52 38.00 -4.25
N THR A 71 -32.03 39.23 -4.14
CA THR A 71 -32.18 40.22 -5.23
C THR A 71 -31.42 39.78 -6.48
N PRO A 72 -31.74 40.30 -7.67
CA PRO A 72 -31.08 39.88 -8.92
C PRO A 72 -29.54 39.99 -8.86
N ARG A 73 -29.01 41.04 -8.24
CA ARG A 73 -27.56 41.26 -8.08
C ARG A 73 -26.91 40.24 -7.15
N GLU A 74 -27.56 39.96 -6.01
CA GLU A 74 -27.09 38.94 -5.06
C GLU A 74 -27.19 37.52 -5.66
N ALA A 75 -28.21 37.26 -6.49
CA ALA A 75 -28.37 35.98 -7.18
C ALA A 75 -27.24 35.73 -8.19
N ASP A 76 -26.76 36.77 -8.88
CA ASP A 76 -25.61 36.67 -9.79
C ASP A 76 -24.31 36.36 -9.03
N GLU A 77 -24.05 37.07 -7.92
CA GLU A 77 -22.92 36.79 -7.03
C GLU A 77 -22.98 35.36 -6.46
N GLN A 78 -24.17 34.94 -6.04
CA GLN A 78 -24.41 33.60 -5.52
C GLN A 78 -24.18 32.51 -6.58
N LYS A 79 -24.57 32.76 -7.83
CA LYS A 79 -24.37 31.84 -8.94
C LYS A 79 -22.88 31.59 -9.20
N VAL A 80 -22.07 32.65 -9.16
CA VAL A 80 -20.61 32.54 -9.30
C VAL A 80 -20.02 31.71 -8.15
N LEU A 81 -20.41 32.01 -6.90
CA LEU A 81 -19.97 31.26 -5.73
C LEU A 81 -20.36 29.77 -5.82
N ARG A 82 -21.61 29.48 -6.16
CA ARG A 82 -22.11 28.11 -6.32
C ARG A 82 -21.36 27.35 -7.41
N GLN A 83 -21.07 28.01 -8.53
CA GLN A 83 -20.30 27.39 -9.61
C GLN A 83 -18.86 27.09 -9.18
N ALA A 84 -18.21 27.99 -8.45
CA ALA A 84 -16.86 27.76 -7.92
C ALA A 84 -16.82 26.58 -6.94
N VAL A 85 -17.74 26.53 -5.97
CA VAL A 85 -17.83 25.43 -5.00
C VAL A 85 -18.15 24.11 -5.70
N TYR A 86 -19.03 24.12 -6.72
CA TYR A 86 -19.35 22.93 -7.49
C TYR A 86 -18.15 22.40 -8.28
N GLN A 87 -17.34 23.28 -8.87
CA GLN A 87 -16.10 22.86 -9.52
C GLN A 87 -15.10 22.26 -8.53
N ALA A 88 -14.96 22.88 -7.35
CA ALA A 88 -14.09 22.38 -6.30
C ALA A 88 -14.54 20.99 -5.80
N GLU A 89 -15.84 20.78 -5.59
CA GLU A 89 -16.41 19.48 -5.20
C GLU A 89 -16.09 18.41 -6.24
N ARG A 90 -16.29 18.72 -7.53
CA ARG A 90 -16.03 17.78 -8.62
C ARG A 90 -14.54 17.42 -8.71
N GLN A 91 -13.65 18.38 -8.48
CA GLN A 91 -12.21 18.13 -8.44
C GLN A 91 -11.84 17.27 -7.23
N ALA A 92 -12.38 17.56 -6.05
CA ALA A 92 -12.17 16.75 -4.85
C ALA A 92 -12.65 15.31 -5.04
N GLN A 93 -13.83 15.10 -5.63
CA GLN A 93 -14.36 13.77 -5.92
C GLN A 93 -13.48 12.99 -6.92
N LYS A 94 -12.96 13.66 -7.95
CA LYS A 94 -12.00 13.04 -8.89
C LYS A 94 -10.72 12.59 -8.18
N GLN A 95 -10.16 13.45 -7.33
CA GLN A 95 -8.96 13.13 -6.55
C GLN A 95 -9.20 11.97 -5.59
N LEU A 96 -10.33 11.98 -4.87
CA LEU A 96 -10.75 10.87 -4.01
C LEU A 96 -10.83 9.54 -4.77
N ASN A 97 -11.46 9.53 -5.94
CA ASN A 97 -11.54 8.33 -6.77
C ASN A 97 -10.15 7.83 -7.19
N ALA A 98 -9.25 8.73 -7.59
CA ALA A 98 -7.87 8.37 -7.93
C ALA A 98 -7.13 7.75 -6.74
N TRP A 99 -7.24 8.35 -5.55
CA TRP A 99 -6.65 7.79 -4.32
C TRP A 99 -7.28 6.46 -3.92
N VAL A 100 -8.58 6.24 -4.12
CA VAL A 100 -9.20 4.92 -3.86
C VAL A 100 -8.61 3.85 -4.78
N VAL A 101 -8.42 4.16 -6.07
CA VAL A 101 -7.81 3.23 -7.03
C VAL A 101 -6.35 2.93 -6.65
N GLN A 102 -5.57 3.96 -6.32
CA GLN A 102 -4.19 3.79 -5.85
C GLN A 102 -4.13 2.94 -4.57
N GLY A 103 -5.09 3.11 -3.66
CA GLY A 103 -5.14 2.35 -2.40
C GLY A 103 -5.35 0.85 -2.64
N ARG A 104 -6.21 0.50 -3.61
CA ARG A 104 -6.40 -0.90 -4.03
C ARG A 104 -5.11 -1.50 -4.60
N GLN A 105 -4.36 -0.72 -5.38
CA GLN A 105 -3.07 -1.17 -5.93
C GLN A 105 -2.03 -1.40 -4.83
N GLN A 106 -1.98 -0.52 -3.82
CA GLN A 106 -1.08 -0.68 -2.68
C GLN A 106 -1.41 -1.92 -1.84
N VAL A 107 -2.70 -2.19 -1.58
CA VAL A 107 -3.12 -3.41 -0.88
C VAL A 107 -2.64 -4.64 -1.64
N SER A 108 -2.84 -4.68 -2.95
CA SER A 108 -2.37 -5.79 -3.80
C SER A 108 -0.83 -5.94 -3.77
N ALA A 109 -0.09 -4.82 -3.79
CA ALA A 109 1.37 -4.84 -3.68
C ALA A 109 1.85 -5.39 -2.32
N ILE A 110 1.18 -5.02 -1.23
CA ILE A 110 1.44 -5.53 0.12
C ILE A 110 1.17 -7.04 0.17
N GLU A 111 0.05 -7.51 -0.36
CA GLU A 111 -0.31 -8.93 -0.40
C GLU A 111 0.70 -9.76 -1.20
N LEU A 112 1.10 -9.27 -2.38
CA LEU A 112 2.13 -9.89 -3.20
C LEU A 112 3.45 -10.00 -2.45
N GLN A 113 3.84 -8.94 -1.73
CA GLN A 113 5.07 -8.91 -0.95
C GLN A 113 5.01 -9.88 0.24
N GLN A 114 3.86 -9.98 0.91
CA GLN A 114 3.65 -10.98 1.97
C GLN A 114 3.71 -12.40 1.42
N ALA A 115 3.14 -12.66 0.23
CA ALA A 115 3.22 -13.97 -0.41
C ALA A 115 4.68 -14.36 -0.74
N ARG A 116 5.49 -13.41 -1.24
CA ARG A 116 6.92 -13.60 -1.46
C ARG A 116 7.67 -13.92 -0.17
N LEU A 117 7.34 -13.23 0.92
CA LEU A 117 7.93 -13.48 2.23
C LEU A 117 7.60 -14.90 2.73
N ARG A 118 6.33 -15.30 2.68
CA ARG A 118 5.90 -16.66 3.05
C ARG A 118 6.60 -17.74 2.22
N ARG A 119 6.74 -17.52 0.90
CA ARG A 119 7.48 -18.45 0.03
C ARG A 119 8.94 -18.54 0.42
N ASN A 120 9.59 -17.42 0.69
CA ASN A 120 10.99 -17.39 1.13
C ASN A 120 11.17 -18.12 2.48
N GLN A 121 10.26 -17.95 3.43
CA GLN A 121 10.30 -18.64 4.72
C GLN A 121 10.15 -20.16 4.57
N ARG A 122 9.23 -20.63 3.73
CA ARG A 122 9.08 -22.06 3.42
C ARG A 122 10.35 -22.65 2.80
N GLU A 123 11.00 -21.90 1.91
CA GLU A 123 12.27 -22.32 1.29
C GLU A 123 13.42 -22.35 2.30
N GLN A 124 13.48 -21.40 3.25
CA GLN A 124 14.45 -21.46 4.35
C GLN A 124 14.24 -22.69 5.22
N GLU A 125 12.98 -23.02 5.56
CA GLU A 125 12.67 -24.19 6.37
C GLU A 125 13.12 -25.49 5.69
N LYS A 126 12.87 -25.62 4.39
CA LYS A 126 13.40 -26.76 3.59
C LYS A 126 14.93 -26.86 3.66
N LEU A 127 15.62 -25.72 3.53
CA LEU A 127 17.09 -25.70 3.61
C LEU A 127 17.60 -26.08 5.00
N ARG A 128 16.90 -25.68 6.07
CA ARG A 128 17.24 -26.08 7.45
C ARG A 128 17.12 -27.58 7.63
N MET A 129 15.97 -28.17 7.25
CA MET A 129 15.77 -29.61 7.32
C MET A 129 16.85 -30.38 6.55
N LEU A 130 17.19 -29.94 5.33
CA LEU A 130 18.27 -30.56 4.55
C LEU A 130 19.65 -30.43 5.23
N THR A 131 19.91 -29.30 5.89
CA THR A 131 21.17 -29.07 6.62
C THR A 131 21.25 -29.94 7.87
N GLU A 132 20.14 -30.10 8.60
CA GLU A 132 20.02 -30.98 9.78
C GLU A 132 20.15 -32.46 9.39
N ASP A 133 19.47 -32.89 8.32
CA ASP A 133 19.58 -34.25 7.77
C ASP A 133 21.00 -34.58 7.31
N GLU A 134 21.71 -33.62 6.69
CA GLU A 134 23.12 -33.80 6.34
C GLU A 134 24.02 -33.84 7.58
N SER A 135 23.68 -33.12 8.64
CA SER A 135 24.46 -33.09 9.89
C SER A 135 24.24 -34.37 10.72
N ASN A 136 23.03 -34.95 10.70
CA ASN A 136 22.68 -36.19 11.42
C ASN A 136 23.20 -37.47 10.77
N ARG A 137 23.78 -37.40 9.55
CA ARG A 137 24.50 -38.52 8.92
C ARG A 137 25.94 -38.68 9.43
N TYR A 138 26.38 -37.82 10.36
CA TYR A 138 27.66 -37.84 11.06
C TYR A 138 27.45 -38.14 12.54
#